data_AF-A0A535S6M0-F1
#
_entry.id   AF-A0A535S6M0-F1
#
_cell.length_a   1.000
_cell.length_b   1.000
_cell.length_c   1.000
_cell.angle_alpha   90.00
_cell.angle_beta   90.00
_cell.angle_gamma   90.00
#
_symmetry.space_group_name_H-M   'P 1'
#
loop_
_entity.id
_entity.type
_entity.pdbx_description
1 polymer ?
#
loop_
_entity_poly.entity_id
_entity_poly.type
_entity_poly.pdbx_seq_one_letter_code
_entity_poly.pdbx_strand_id
1 'polypeptide(L)' 'MIILKHLTVEHFRLLREIDLHFPQRGSILFQGPNEAGKSALLESIYFALYGTPIASDHGKSSIDDLVLYG' A
#
# COMPACT_ATOMS: atom_id res chain seq x y z
N MET A 1 -10.37 -7.78 -15.33
CA MET A 1 -8.99 -8.11 -14.93
C MET A 1 -8.27 -6.79 -14.67
N ILE A 2 -7.77 -6.57 -13.46
CA ILE A 2 -7.06 -5.34 -13.08
C ILE A 2 -5.57 -5.55 -13.37
N ILE A 3 -4.92 -4.58 -14.02
CA ILE A 3 -3.47 -4.59 -14.27
C ILE A 3 -2.89 -3.34 -13.61
N LEU A 4 -2.08 -3.54 -12.57
CA LEU A 4 -1.31 -2.47 -11.95
C LEU A 4 -0.10 -2.18 -12.84
N LYS A 5 -0.01 -0.97 -13.38
CA LYS A 5 1.14 -0.52 -14.19
C LYS A 5 2.14 0.28 -13.36
N HIS A 6 1.61 1.06 -12.43
CA HIS A 6 2.36 2.04 -11.69
C HIS A 6 1.64 2.31 -10.35
N LEU A 7 2.42 2.58 -9.31
CA LEU A 7 1.93 2.94 -7.98
C LEU A 7 2.80 4.08 -7.44
N THR A 8 2.15 5.20 -7.15
CA THR A 8 2.72 6.27 -6.33
C THR A 8 2.07 6.23 -4.96
N VAL A 9 2.88 6.36 -3.91
CA VAL A 9 2.42 6.42 -2.53
C VAL A 9 3.10 7.61 -1.86
N GLU A 10 2.31 8.50 -1.28
CA GLU A 10 2.79 9.63 -0.50
C GLU A 10 2.08 9.66 0.84
N HIS A 11 2.83 9.89 1.91
CA HIS A 11 2.29 10.07 3.26
C HIS A 11 1.31 8.97 3.71
N PHE A 12 1.61 7.71 3.40
CA PHE A 12 0.75 6.56 3.70
C PHE A 12 1.38 5.66 4.78
N ARG A 13 0.80 5.62 5.97
CA ARG A 13 1.38 4.98 7.16
C ARG A 13 2.85 5.41 7.35
N LEU A 14 3.77 4.45 7.39
CA LEU A 14 5.21 4.71 7.52
C LEU A 14 5.91 4.99 6.17
N LEU A 15 5.19 4.86 5.05
CA LEU A 15 5.70 5.12 3.71
C LEU A 15 5.64 6.63 3.44
N ARG A 16 6.81 7.25 3.29
CA ARG A 16 6.90 8.68 2.97
C ARG A 16 6.63 8.96 1.51
N GLU A 17 7.40 8.30 0.64
CA GLU A 17 7.31 8.44 -0.81
C GLU A 17 7.74 7.13 -1.46
N ILE A 18 6.93 6.64 -2.40
CA ILE A 18 7.24 5.50 -3.25
C ILE A 18 6.79 5.81 -4.66
N ASP A 19 7.66 5.52 -5.63
CA ASP A 19 7.35 5.52 -7.05
C ASP A 19 7.75 4.16 -7.67
N LEU A 20 6.76 3.31 -7.96
CA LEU A 20 6.97 1.93 -8.39
C LEU A 20 6.32 1.66 -9.75
N HIS A 21 7.12 1.12 -10.68
CA HIS A 21 6.65 0.63 -11.96
C HIS A 21 6.60 -0.91 -11.95
N PHE A 22 5.44 -1.46 -12.31
CA PHE A 22 5.25 -2.91 -12.32
C PHE A 22 5.57 -3.49 -13.71
N PRO A 23 6.22 -4.67 -13.78
CA PRO A 23 6.39 -5.39 -15.04
C PRO A 23 5.03 -5.80 -15.61
N GLN A 24 4.91 -5.83 -16.94
CA GLN A 24 3.66 -6.18 -17.61
C GLN A 24 3.25 -7.65 -17.40
N ARG A 25 4.21 -8.53 -17.11
CA ARG A 25 4.00 -9.97 -16.89
C ARG A 25 5.01 -10.49 -15.88
N GLY A 26 4.57 -11.44 -15.05
CA GLY A 26 5.42 -12.12 -14.08
C GLY A 26 4.87 -12.03 -12.65
N SER A 27 5.66 -12.51 -11.71
CA SER A 27 5.40 -12.43 -10.28
C SER A 27 6.34 -11.43 -9.64
N ILE A 28 5.84 -10.70 -8.65
CA ILE A 28 6.59 -9.64 -7.97
C ILE A 28 6.81 -10.07 -6.52
N LEU A 29 8.05 -9.98 -6.06
CA LEU A 29 8.43 -10.27 -4.69
C LEU A 29 8.78 -8.97 -3.97
N PHE A 30 8.08 -8.67 -2.87
CA PHE A 30 8.46 -7.60 -1.95
C PHE A 30 9.27 -8.19 -0.79
N GLN A 31 10.56 -7.86 -0.71
CA GLN A 31 11.49 -8.36 0.31
C GLN A 31 12.13 -7.21 1.09
N GLY A 32 12.40 -7.46 2.38
CA GLY A 32 13.07 -6.52 3.28
C GLY A 32 12.91 -6.96 4.74
N PRO A 33 13.61 -6.31 5.69
CA PRO A 33 13.49 -6.59 7.12
C PRO A 33 12.05 -6.44 7.64
N ASN A 34 11.76 -6.99 8.82
CA ASN A 34 10.50 -6.71 9.51
C ASN A 34 10.31 -5.19 9.69
N GLU A 35 9.05 -4.76 9.68
CA GLU A 35 8.66 -3.34 9.81
C GLU A 35 9.20 -2.40 8.71
N ALA A 36 9.88 -2.90 7.68
CA ALA A 36 10.36 -2.09 6.55
C ALA A 36 9.25 -1.55 5.61
N GLY A 37 7.97 -1.67 5.99
CA GLY A 37 6.85 -1.13 5.19
C GLY A 37 6.23 -2.06 4.16
N LYS A 38 6.63 -3.34 4.10
CA LYS A 38 6.09 -4.31 3.12
C LYS A 38 4.57 -4.47 3.21
N SER A 39 4.03 -4.65 4.42
CA SER A 39 2.58 -4.75 4.63
C SER A 39 1.87 -3.43 4.30
N ALA A 40 2.48 -2.29 4.65
CA ALA A 40 1.95 -0.97 4.29
C ALA A 40 1.90 -0.75 2.77
N LEU A 41 2.87 -1.29 2.02
CA LEU A 41 2.89 -1.22 0.56
C LEU A 41 1.79 -2.09 -0.08
N LEU A 42 1.54 -3.28 0.47
CA LEU A 42 0.42 -4.11 0.01
C LEU A 42 -0.93 -3.47 0.36
N GLU A 43 -1.02 -2.84 1.52
CA GLU A 43 -2.23 -2.13 1.93
C GLU A 43 -2.47 -0.85 1.13
N SER A 44 -1.43 -0.13 0.72
CA SER A 44 -1.60 1.02 -0.17
C SER A 44 -2.16 0.60 -1.54
N ILE A 45 -1.74 -0.55 -2.07
CA ILE A 45 -2.33 -1.13 -3.28
C ILE A 45 -3.82 -1.44 -3.06
N TYR A 46 -4.17 -2.07 -1.94
CA TYR A 46 -5.56 -2.36 -1.61
C TYR A 46 -6.39 -1.08 -1.48
N PHE A 47 -5.89 -0.10 -0.72
CA PHE A 47 -6.54 1.20 -0.53
C PHE A 47 -6.71 1.95 -1.86
N ALA A 48 -5.71 1.96 -2.73
CA ALA A 48 -5.80 2.60 -4.05
C ALA A 48 -6.87 1.97 -4.95
N LEU A 49 -7.13 0.67 -4.80
CA LEU A 49 -8.14 -0.03 -5.59
C LEU A 49 -9.56 0.11 -5.02
N TYR A 50 -9.72 0.20 -3.69
CA TYR A 50 -11.02 0.08 -3.03
C TYR A 50 -11.43 1.28 -2.18
N GLY A 51 -10.52 2.20 -1.87
CA GLY A 51 -10.76 3.39 -1.05
C GLY A 51 -10.98 3.10 0.44
N THR A 52 -10.72 1.87 0.90
CA THR A 52 -10.92 1.44 2.28
C THR A 52 -9.68 0.74 2.84
N PRO A 53 -9.44 0.81 4.15
CA PRO A 53 -8.38 0.03 4.79
C PRO A 53 -8.63 -1.47 4.63
N ILE A 54 -7.54 -2.25 4.66
CA ILE A 54 -7.67 -3.69 4.78
C ILE A 54 -8.20 -3.97 6.19
N ALA A 55 -9.36 -4.63 6.30
CA ALA A 55 -9.96 -4.91 7.59
C ALA A 55 -9.00 -5.78 8.41
N SER A 56 -8.47 -5.23 9.51
CA SER A 56 -7.83 -6.02 10.54
C SER A 56 -8.92 -6.47 11.53
N ASP A 57 -8.79 -7.66 12.09
CA ASP A 57 -9.74 -8.29 13.01
C ASP A 57 -9.91 -7.50 14.35
N HIS A 58 -9.29 -6.31 14.45
CA HIS A 58 -9.26 -5.43 15.60
C HIS A 58 -9.74 -4.02 15.22
N GLY A 59 -11.05 -3.88 15.11
CA GLY A 59 -11.73 -2.58 15.01
C GLY A 59 -11.70 -1.94 13.63
N LYS A 60 -12.63 -1.02 13.39
CA LYS A 60 -12.68 -0.21 12.16
C LYS A 60 -11.43 0.69 12.12
N SER A 61 -10.42 0.32 11.35
CA SER A 61 -9.35 1.25 10.96
C SER A 61 -10.00 2.40 10.17
N SER A 62 -9.70 3.66 10.54
CA SER A 62 -10.16 4.84 9.80
C SER A 62 -9.23 5.10 8.62
N ILE A 63 -9.72 5.86 7.63
CA ILE A 63 -8.86 6.39 6.55
C ILE A 63 -7.79 7.30 7.14
N ASP A 64 -8.09 8.01 8.23
CA ASP A 64 -7.17 8.90 8.94
C ASP A 64 -5.96 8.14 9.54
N ASP A 65 -6.09 6.83 9.78
CA ASP A 65 -4.98 5.98 10.26
C ASP A 65 -4.01 5.62 9.13
N LEU A 66 -4.44 5.77 7.88
CA LEU A 66 -3.70 5.40 6.69
C LEU A 66 -3.01 6.60 6.05
N VAL A 67 -3.74 7.70 5.88
CA VAL A 67 -3.26 8.88 5.15
C VAL A 67 -2.90 9.95 6.17
N LEU A 68 -1.64 10.36 6.15
CA LEU A 68 -1.14 11.43 6.99
C LEU A 68 -1.34 12.77 6.28
N TYR A 69 -2.10 13.66 6.91
CA TYR A 69 -2.33 15.02 6.43
C TYR A 69 -1.30 15.96 7.09
N GLY A 70 -0.22 16.27 6.38
CA GLY A 70 0.88 17.11 6.86
C GLY A 70 1.61 17.81 5.73
#